data_AF-A0A1F6N2J1-F1
#
_entry.id   AF-A0A1F6N2J1-F1
#
_cell.length_a   1.000
_cell.length_b   1.000
_cell.length_c   1.000
_cell.angle_alpha   90.00
_cell.angle_beta   90.00
_cell.angle_gamma   90.00
#
_symmetry.space_group_name_H-M   'P 1'
#
loop_
_entity.id
_entity.type
_entity.pdbx_description
1 polymer ?
#
loop_
_entity_poly.entity_id
_entity_poly.type
_entity_poly.pdbx_seq_one_letter_code
_entity_poly.pdbx_strand_id
1 'polypeptide(L)'
;MPAPLFSYCQNNPLKNVSALERLIMAVEPSAITDTALSGVVEYAALILSGLRDLEPRGLADSYVTQVLGFIDTKLVEQVATDPAKSASNDLNELAVELLHSAAAIGVVEEITPYTVEELTEIINSSDVDFNHAILAFTIGYAIVSGEKDYGSLLMHILMNHKDEELQTPYEWMDAFLLGLLIHSAWSYFPDATDREQQFILQHYFYYAIIMGVPVQSWLNVAFAANPKLLPHILMQKLSSSQEVIPENSGLSSSADFANVIRDYMSAVNQNSIPTLAAEKFLGKWYGNDAQGNQYRLWLRAALGTAYRLQTRNL
;
A
#
# COMPACT_ATOMS: atom_id res chain seq x y z
N MET A 1 5.85 -8.88 14.31
CA MET A 1 4.83 -8.82 15.40
C MET A 1 3.49 -8.36 14.83
N PRO A 2 2.34 -8.92 15.24
CA PRO A 2 1.03 -8.47 14.78
C PRO A 2 0.72 -7.04 15.17
N ALA A 3 0.28 -6.23 14.21
CA ALA A 3 -0.20 -4.88 14.46
C ALA A 3 -1.34 -4.51 13.49
N PRO A 4 -2.14 -3.49 13.82
CA PRO A 4 -3.16 -3.02 12.89
C PRO A 4 -2.56 -2.60 11.54
N LEU A 5 -3.27 -2.86 10.44
CA LEU A 5 -2.79 -2.65 9.07
C LEU A 5 -2.19 -1.25 8.83
N PHE A 6 -2.85 -0.21 9.34
CA PHE A 6 -2.40 1.18 9.15
C PHE A 6 -1.04 1.46 9.79
N SER A 7 -0.60 0.69 10.79
CA SER A 7 0.64 0.95 11.53
C SER A 7 1.88 0.73 10.65
N TYR A 8 1.79 -0.23 9.73
CA TYR A 8 2.81 -0.49 8.72
C TYR A 8 2.87 0.57 7.62
N CYS A 9 1.83 1.39 7.48
CA CYS A 9 1.74 2.42 6.44
C CYS A 9 2.15 3.83 6.93
N GLN A 10 2.67 3.96 8.15
CA GLN A 10 3.04 5.26 8.73
C GLN A 10 4.49 5.68 8.43
N ASN A 11 5.32 4.77 7.91
CA ASN A 11 6.73 5.09 7.71
C ASN A 11 6.92 6.05 6.53
N ASN A 12 7.92 6.92 6.66
CA ASN A 12 8.27 7.86 5.61
C ASN A 12 9.30 7.19 4.68
N PRO A 13 8.99 6.96 3.39
CA PRO A 13 9.88 6.28 2.46
C PRO A 13 11.26 6.94 2.33
N LEU A 14 11.33 8.28 2.39
CA LEU A 14 12.62 9.00 2.36
C LEU A 14 13.45 8.73 3.62
N LYS A 15 12.80 8.59 4.78
CA LYS A 15 13.51 8.18 6.00
C LYS A 15 14.02 6.75 5.88
N ASN A 16 13.26 5.86 5.25
CA ASN A 16 13.69 4.49 4.98
C ASN A 16 14.91 4.43 4.08
N VAL A 17 14.95 5.20 2.97
CA VAL A 17 16.15 5.30 2.13
C VAL A 17 17.37 5.75 2.95
N SER A 18 17.25 6.85 3.70
CA SER A 18 18.37 7.33 4.53
C SER A 18 18.75 6.36 5.65
N ALA A 19 17.81 5.59 6.19
CA ALA A 19 18.09 4.58 7.21
C ALA A 19 18.86 3.39 6.63
N LEU A 20 18.49 2.92 5.43
CA LEU A 20 19.22 1.88 4.69
C LEU A 20 20.64 2.34 4.32
N GLU A 21 20.82 3.59 3.89
CA GLU A 21 22.14 4.15 3.62
C GLU A 21 23.03 4.14 4.88
N ARG A 22 22.46 4.56 6.03
CA ARG A 22 23.15 4.53 7.32
C ARG A 22 23.52 3.11 7.74
N LEU A 23 22.60 2.16 7.57
CA LEU A 23 22.83 0.75 7.87
C LEU A 23 24.04 0.20 7.10
N ILE A 24 24.12 0.43 5.79
CA ILE A 24 25.26 0.00 4.97
C ILE A 24 26.57 0.67 5.41
N MET A 25 26.52 1.97 5.74
CA MET A 25 27.70 2.68 6.23
C MET A 25 28.18 2.21 7.61
N ALA A 26 27.26 1.75 8.46
CA ALA A 26 27.54 1.33 9.83
C ALA A 26 28.16 -0.07 9.91
N VAL A 27 27.94 -0.93 8.91
CA VAL A 27 28.49 -2.28 8.89
C VAL A 27 29.81 -2.29 8.12
N GLU A 28 30.93 -2.42 8.84
CA GLU A 28 32.22 -2.65 8.21
C GLU A 28 32.23 -4.01 7.49
N PRO A 29 32.73 -4.12 6.24
CA PRO A 29 32.79 -5.40 5.52
C PRO A 29 33.53 -6.51 6.28
N SER A 30 34.47 -6.15 7.14
CA SER A 30 35.22 -7.05 8.03
C SER A 30 34.43 -7.59 9.22
N ALA A 31 33.25 -7.02 9.53
CA ALA A 31 32.39 -7.44 10.64
C ALA A 31 31.29 -8.42 10.21
N ILE A 32 31.17 -8.74 8.91
CA ILE A 32 30.16 -9.64 8.35
C ILE A 32 30.61 -11.10 8.55
N THR A 33 30.57 -11.59 9.78
CA THR A 33 30.72 -13.03 10.09
C THR A 33 29.38 -13.68 10.43
N ASP A 34 28.33 -12.87 10.67
CA ASP A 34 26.97 -13.31 10.91
C ASP A 34 26.19 -13.35 9.58
N THR A 35 25.62 -14.51 9.25
CA THR A 35 24.85 -14.73 8.02
C THR A 35 23.58 -13.89 7.96
N ALA A 36 22.94 -13.60 9.10
CA ALA A 36 21.74 -12.78 9.14
C ALA A 36 22.08 -11.31 8.86
N LEU A 37 23.15 -10.79 9.48
CA LEU A 37 23.64 -9.43 9.21
C LEU A 37 24.12 -9.29 7.76
N SER A 38 24.74 -10.32 7.20
CA SER A 38 25.10 -10.36 5.77
C SER A 38 23.88 -10.17 4.88
N GLY A 39 22.81 -10.95 5.11
CA GLY A 39 21.57 -10.83 4.33
C GLY A 39 20.91 -9.46 4.46
N VAL A 40 20.89 -8.89 5.68
CA VAL A 40 20.38 -7.53 5.92
C VAL A 40 21.12 -6.49 5.06
N VAL A 41 22.45 -6.49 5.07
CA VAL A 41 23.26 -5.53 4.32
C VAL A 41 23.14 -5.75 2.81
N GLU A 42 23.13 -7.01 2.38
CA GLU A 42 22.99 -7.40 0.98
C GLU A 42 21.66 -6.92 0.40
N TYR A 43 20.53 -7.25 1.03
CA TYR A 43 19.22 -6.82 0.54
C TYR A 43 19.02 -5.31 0.63
N ALA A 44 19.56 -4.65 1.67
CA ALA A 44 19.57 -3.18 1.72
C ALA A 44 20.34 -2.57 0.54
N ALA A 45 21.50 -3.13 0.19
CA ALA A 45 22.31 -2.67 -0.94
C ALA A 45 21.59 -2.89 -2.28
N LEU A 46 20.95 -4.05 -2.48
CA LEU A 46 20.15 -4.34 -3.67
C LEU A 46 18.99 -3.36 -3.83
N ILE A 47 18.25 -3.09 -2.75
CA ILE A 47 17.16 -2.08 -2.77
C ILE A 47 17.72 -0.74 -3.21
N LEU A 48 18.76 -0.22 -2.55
CA LEU A 48 19.33 1.10 -2.87
C LEU A 48 19.91 1.17 -4.28
N SER A 49 20.50 0.09 -4.79
CA SER A 49 20.98 0.03 -6.18
C SER A 49 19.81 0.10 -7.15
N GLY A 50 18.77 -0.71 -6.93
CA GLY A 50 17.56 -0.70 -7.74
C GLY A 50 16.88 0.66 -7.80
N LEU A 51 16.83 1.39 -6.67
CA LEU A 51 16.30 2.75 -6.63
C LEU A 51 17.06 3.75 -7.53
N ARG A 52 18.35 3.51 -7.81
CA ARG A 52 19.14 4.36 -8.71
C ARG A 52 18.89 4.05 -10.18
N ASP A 53 18.61 2.79 -10.49
CA ASP A 53 18.39 2.30 -11.84
C ASP A 53 16.93 2.47 -12.30
N LEU A 54 16.01 2.65 -11.34
CA LEU A 54 14.65 3.10 -11.60
C LEU A 54 14.66 4.57 -12.03
N GLU A 55 14.65 4.81 -13.35
CA GLU A 55 14.36 6.15 -13.90
C GLU A 55 13.04 6.68 -13.31
N PRO A 56 12.90 8.01 -13.06
CA PRO A 56 11.65 8.59 -12.57
C PRO A 56 10.52 8.28 -13.56
N ARG A 57 9.64 7.35 -13.18
CA ARG A 57 8.57 6.84 -14.04
C ARG A 57 7.21 6.99 -13.35
N GLY A 58 6.96 8.14 -12.73
CA GLY A 58 5.60 8.55 -12.32
C GLY A 58 4.89 7.52 -11.43
N LEU A 59 3.91 6.79 -11.96
CA LEU A 59 3.17 5.75 -11.22
C LEU A 59 4.08 4.62 -10.69
N ALA A 60 5.18 4.29 -11.36
CA ALA A 60 6.17 3.34 -10.85
C ALA A 60 6.88 3.86 -9.58
N ASP A 61 7.11 5.18 -9.49
CA ASP A 61 7.70 5.81 -8.31
C ASP A 61 6.78 5.64 -7.09
N SER A 62 5.46 5.67 -7.31
CA SER A 62 4.49 5.48 -6.22
C SER A 62 4.41 4.03 -5.73
N TYR A 63 4.62 3.05 -6.61
CA TYR A 63 4.73 1.64 -6.22
C TYR A 63 5.95 1.41 -5.32
N VAL A 64 7.11 1.89 -5.76
CA VAL A 64 8.34 1.75 -4.98
C VAL A 64 8.28 2.53 -3.67
N THR A 65 7.67 3.72 -3.70
CA THR A 65 7.39 4.50 -2.49
C THR A 65 6.52 3.72 -1.50
N GLN A 66 5.50 2.99 -1.98
CA GLN A 66 4.70 2.11 -1.14
C GLN A 66 5.54 0.97 -0.56
N VAL A 67 6.30 0.23 -1.38
CA VAL A 67 7.15 -0.88 -0.92
C VAL A 67 8.10 -0.41 0.18
N LEU A 68 8.80 0.71 -0.06
CA LEU A 68 9.68 1.32 0.92
C LEU A 68 8.92 1.75 2.18
N GLY A 69 7.66 2.15 2.08
CA GLY A 69 6.82 2.52 3.22
C GLY A 69 6.56 1.38 4.20
N PHE A 70 6.64 0.12 3.77
CA PHE A 70 6.43 -1.04 4.66
C PHE A 70 7.65 -1.41 5.51
N ILE A 71 8.86 -1.00 5.12
CA ILE A 71 10.09 -1.31 5.87
C ILE A 71 10.03 -0.64 7.26
N ASP A 72 10.27 -1.40 8.34
CA ASP A 72 10.32 -0.85 9.71
C ASP A 72 11.57 0.03 9.90
N THR A 73 11.37 1.34 9.77
CA THR A 73 12.45 2.33 9.94
C THR A 73 13.14 2.21 11.30
N LYS A 74 12.38 1.90 12.37
CA LYS A 74 12.92 1.86 13.73
C LYS A 74 13.83 0.65 13.89
N LEU A 75 13.43 -0.48 13.34
CA LEU A 75 14.24 -1.70 13.33
C LEU A 75 15.53 -1.49 12.53
N VAL A 76 15.44 -0.88 11.34
CA VAL A 76 16.61 -0.50 10.54
C VAL A 76 17.56 0.41 11.32
N GLU A 77 17.05 1.45 11.97
CA GLU A 77 17.84 2.40 12.75
C GLU A 77 18.48 1.76 13.99
N GLN A 78 17.77 0.85 14.66
CA GLN A 78 18.29 0.08 15.78
C GLN A 78 19.49 -0.76 15.34
N VAL A 79 19.33 -1.52 14.25
CA VAL A 79 20.42 -2.35 13.71
C VAL A 79 21.59 -1.49 13.22
N ALA A 80 21.32 -0.37 12.55
CA ALA A 80 22.36 0.56 12.08
C ALA A 80 23.16 1.21 13.22
N THR A 81 22.59 1.35 14.41
CA THR A 81 23.26 2.01 15.55
C THR A 81 24.30 1.10 16.21
N ASP A 82 24.00 -0.19 16.36
CA ASP A 82 24.93 -1.17 16.93
C ASP A 82 24.69 -2.57 16.33
N PRO A 83 25.18 -2.82 15.10
CA PRO A 83 24.92 -4.07 14.38
C PRO A 83 25.40 -5.31 15.16
N ALA A 84 26.54 -5.19 15.86
CA ALA A 84 27.16 -6.30 16.60
C ALA A 84 26.39 -6.69 17.87
N LYS A 85 25.55 -5.81 18.41
CA LYS A 85 24.70 -6.09 19.59
C LYS A 85 23.24 -6.34 19.26
N SER A 86 22.87 -6.25 17.98
CA SER A 86 21.50 -6.51 17.55
C SER A 86 21.15 -7.97 17.81
N ALA A 87 19.94 -8.23 18.29
CA ALA A 87 19.50 -9.59 18.55
C ALA A 87 19.35 -10.36 17.24
N SER A 88 19.68 -11.65 17.22
CA SER A 88 19.54 -12.48 16.00
C SER A 88 18.11 -12.51 15.47
N ASN A 89 17.10 -12.41 16.34
CA ASN A 89 15.70 -12.32 15.90
C ASN A 89 15.42 -11.02 15.14
N ASP A 90 15.90 -9.89 15.64
CA ASP A 90 15.77 -8.57 14.99
C ASP A 90 16.45 -8.56 13.62
N LEU A 91 17.64 -9.18 13.52
CA LEU A 91 18.36 -9.32 12.26
C LEU A 91 17.61 -10.22 11.27
N ASN A 92 17.03 -11.33 11.72
CA ASN A 92 16.26 -12.23 10.87
C ASN A 92 14.95 -11.59 10.40
N GLU A 93 14.23 -10.90 11.29
CA GLU A 93 13.01 -10.16 10.94
C GLU A 93 13.32 -9.11 9.88
N LEU A 94 14.35 -8.29 10.09
CA LEU A 94 14.77 -7.29 9.13
C LEU A 94 15.25 -7.91 7.80
N ALA A 95 16.00 -9.02 7.84
CA ALA A 95 16.45 -9.71 6.62
C ALA A 95 15.25 -10.17 5.77
N VAL A 96 14.20 -10.69 6.42
CA VAL A 96 12.96 -11.12 5.74
C VAL A 96 12.24 -9.91 5.15
N GLU A 97 12.07 -8.81 5.89
CA GLU A 97 11.43 -7.60 5.37
C GLU A 97 12.15 -7.06 4.13
N LEU A 98 13.48 -6.98 4.19
CA LEU A 98 14.31 -6.47 3.10
C LEU A 98 14.34 -7.42 1.90
N LEU A 99 14.38 -8.74 2.11
CA LEU A 99 14.29 -9.72 1.03
C LEU A 99 12.99 -9.56 0.24
N HIS A 100 11.85 -9.49 0.93
CA HIS A 100 10.55 -9.39 0.26
C HIS A 100 10.35 -8.03 -0.41
N SER A 101 10.88 -6.97 0.19
CA SER A 101 10.91 -5.64 -0.42
C SER A 101 11.78 -5.60 -1.68
N ALA A 102 12.97 -6.22 -1.63
CA ALA A 102 13.89 -6.35 -2.76
C ALA A 102 13.28 -7.21 -3.88
N ALA A 103 12.62 -8.32 -3.52
CA ALA A 103 11.91 -9.18 -4.46
C ALA A 103 10.76 -8.43 -5.14
N ALA A 104 9.95 -7.68 -4.38
CA ALA A 104 8.87 -6.85 -4.92
C ALA A 104 9.39 -5.81 -5.94
N ILE A 105 10.50 -5.14 -5.63
CA ILE A 105 11.16 -4.20 -6.55
C ILE A 105 11.74 -4.90 -7.79
N GLY A 106 12.00 -6.21 -7.72
CA GLY A 106 12.54 -7.00 -8.82
C GLY A 106 14.06 -6.92 -8.95
N VAL A 107 14.77 -6.72 -7.84
CA VAL A 107 16.25 -6.52 -7.81
C VAL A 107 17.02 -7.74 -7.30
N VAL A 108 16.33 -8.85 -7.03
CA VAL A 108 16.94 -10.12 -6.61
C VAL A 108 17.02 -11.04 -7.82
N GLU A 109 18.22 -11.27 -8.36
CA GLU A 109 18.42 -11.95 -9.65
C GLU A 109 17.93 -13.41 -9.65
N GLU A 110 18.00 -14.09 -8.51
CA GLU A 110 17.62 -15.51 -8.36
C GLU A 110 16.11 -15.74 -8.27
N ILE A 111 15.33 -14.68 -8.04
CA ILE A 111 13.88 -14.75 -7.94
C ILE A 111 13.32 -14.30 -9.27
N THR A 112 12.46 -15.10 -9.89
CA THR A 112 11.71 -14.73 -11.10
C THR A 112 10.22 -14.73 -10.78
N PRO A 113 9.39 -13.88 -11.42
CA PRO A 113 7.94 -13.91 -11.20
C PRO A 113 7.36 -15.25 -11.64
N TYR A 114 6.29 -15.68 -10.98
CA TYR A 114 5.47 -16.79 -11.48
C TYR A 114 5.00 -16.48 -12.90
N THR A 115 4.96 -17.48 -13.77
CA THR A 115 4.26 -17.33 -15.05
C THR A 115 2.75 -17.26 -14.83
N VAL A 116 2.01 -16.79 -15.84
CA VAL A 116 0.54 -16.80 -15.82
C VAL A 116 -0.01 -18.22 -15.62
N GLU A 117 0.62 -19.22 -16.25
CA GLU A 117 0.26 -20.63 -16.10
C GLU A 117 0.51 -21.13 -14.67
N GLU A 118 1.68 -20.85 -14.11
CA GLU A 118 2.03 -21.22 -12.73
C GLU A 118 1.07 -20.57 -11.73
N LEU A 119 0.84 -19.26 -11.85
CA LEU A 119 -0.07 -18.54 -10.97
C LEU A 119 -1.50 -19.07 -11.07
N THR A 120 -1.96 -19.40 -12.29
CA THR A 120 -3.27 -20.01 -12.52
C THR A 120 -3.37 -21.39 -11.87
N GLU A 121 -2.32 -22.21 -11.97
CA GLU A 121 -2.28 -23.53 -11.33
C GLU A 121 -2.35 -23.39 -9.81
N ILE A 122 -1.55 -22.49 -9.22
CA ILE A 122 -1.53 -22.23 -7.77
C ILE A 122 -2.93 -21.81 -7.28
N ILE A 123 -3.55 -20.82 -7.94
CA ILE A 123 -4.89 -20.31 -7.58
C ILE A 123 -5.95 -21.41 -7.63
N ASN A 124 -5.87 -22.32 -8.60
CA ASN A 124 -6.86 -23.38 -8.77
C ASN A 124 -6.58 -24.63 -7.92
N SER A 125 -5.37 -24.75 -7.37
CA SER A 125 -4.99 -25.86 -6.50
C SER A 125 -5.42 -25.58 -5.06
N SER A 126 -5.92 -26.60 -4.35
CA SER A 126 -6.27 -26.46 -2.93
C SER A 126 -5.06 -26.57 -1.99
N ASP A 127 -3.91 -27.03 -2.50
CA ASP A 127 -2.81 -27.58 -1.70
C ASP A 127 -1.45 -26.88 -1.96
N VAL A 128 -1.39 -25.82 -2.79
CA VAL A 128 -0.13 -25.13 -3.08
C VAL A 128 -0.06 -23.80 -2.33
N ASP A 129 0.89 -23.72 -1.38
CA ASP A 129 1.27 -22.47 -0.73
C ASP A 129 2.09 -21.59 -1.68
N PHE A 130 1.87 -20.28 -1.61
CA PHE A 130 2.69 -19.31 -2.32
C PHE A 130 4.09 -19.22 -1.70
N ASN A 131 5.12 -19.14 -2.53
CA ASN A 131 6.38 -18.58 -2.08
C ASN A 131 6.22 -17.05 -2.03
N HIS A 132 6.22 -16.47 -0.83
CA HIS A 132 5.94 -15.05 -0.62
C HIS A 132 6.89 -14.11 -1.38
N ALA A 133 8.17 -14.45 -1.53
CA ALA A 133 9.11 -13.62 -2.25
C ALA A 133 8.85 -13.66 -3.77
N ILE A 134 8.55 -14.84 -4.31
CA ILE A 134 8.14 -14.99 -5.72
C ILE A 134 6.80 -14.28 -5.96
N LEU A 135 5.83 -14.41 -5.06
CA LEU A 135 4.55 -13.73 -5.14
C LEU A 135 4.73 -12.20 -5.09
N ALA A 136 5.55 -11.69 -4.17
CA ALA A 136 5.86 -10.27 -4.08
C ALA A 136 6.46 -9.74 -5.39
N PHE A 137 7.42 -10.47 -5.98
CA PHE A 137 7.96 -10.12 -7.30
C PHE A 137 6.88 -10.21 -8.39
N THR A 138 6.07 -11.27 -8.42
CA THR A 138 4.98 -11.42 -9.40
C THR A 138 4.02 -10.23 -9.39
N ILE A 139 3.63 -9.77 -8.18
CA ILE A 139 2.76 -8.59 -8.03
C ILE A 139 3.47 -7.32 -8.50
N GLY A 140 4.74 -7.12 -8.11
CA GLY A 140 5.53 -5.97 -8.56
C GLY A 140 5.70 -5.91 -10.07
N TYR A 141 6.01 -7.07 -10.68
CA TYR A 141 6.07 -7.25 -12.12
C TYR A 141 4.75 -6.88 -12.79
N ALA A 142 3.61 -7.35 -12.28
CA ALA A 142 2.29 -7.03 -12.82
C ALA A 142 2.00 -5.52 -12.78
N ILE A 143 2.37 -4.84 -11.69
CA ILE A 143 2.18 -3.38 -11.54
C ILE A 143 3.05 -2.60 -12.52
N VAL A 144 4.33 -2.98 -12.69
CA VAL A 144 5.30 -2.24 -13.50
C VAL A 144 5.14 -2.53 -15.00
N SER A 145 4.89 -3.79 -15.38
CA SER A 145 4.71 -4.21 -16.77
C SER A 145 3.35 -3.80 -17.34
N GLY A 146 2.31 -3.71 -16.50
CA GLY A 146 0.94 -3.49 -16.93
C GLY A 146 0.34 -4.68 -17.70
N GLU A 147 0.90 -5.88 -17.53
CA GLU A 147 0.37 -7.10 -18.17
C GLU A 147 -1.01 -7.50 -17.61
N LYS A 148 -2.01 -7.50 -18.50
CA LYS A 148 -3.42 -7.64 -18.12
C LYS A 148 -3.78 -9.01 -17.55
N ASP A 149 -3.12 -10.06 -18.04
CA ASP A 149 -3.41 -11.43 -17.62
C ASP A 149 -3.10 -11.62 -16.14
N TYR A 150 -1.96 -11.11 -15.66
CA TYR A 150 -1.65 -11.04 -14.23
C TYR A 150 -2.66 -10.20 -13.45
N GLY A 151 -3.05 -9.03 -13.97
CA GLY A 151 -4.02 -8.16 -13.30
C GLY A 151 -5.35 -8.87 -12.98
N SER A 152 -5.85 -9.68 -13.91
CA SER A 152 -7.08 -10.46 -13.71
C SER A 152 -6.94 -11.57 -12.64
N LEU A 153 -5.79 -12.27 -12.62
CA LEU A 153 -5.52 -13.32 -11.65
C LEU A 153 -5.31 -12.76 -10.24
N LEU A 154 -4.58 -11.65 -10.11
CA LEU A 154 -4.33 -10.98 -8.83
C LEU A 154 -5.61 -10.34 -8.28
N MET A 155 -6.48 -9.80 -9.13
CA MET A 155 -7.82 -9.39 -8.75
C MET A 155 -8.63 -10.57 -8.20
N HIS A 156 -8.55 -11.75 -8.84
CA HIS A 156 -9.25 -12.94 -8.37
C HIS A 156 -8.79 -13.36 -6.97
N ILE A 157 -7.48 -13.34 -6.71
CA ILE A 157 -6.91 -13.57 -5.36
C ILE A 157 -7.51 -12.58 -4.36
N LEU A 158 -7.44 -11.26 -4.65
CA LEU A 158 -7.95 -10.22 -3.77
C LEU A 158 -9.45 -10.35 -3.50
N MET A 159 -10.25 -10.72 -4.51
CA MET A 159 -11.70 -10.90 -4.36
C MET A 159 -12.09 -12.10 -3.50
N ASN A 160 -11.20 -13.09 -3.35
CA ASN A 160 -11.41 -14.25 -2.49
C ASN A 160 -10.92 -14.01 -1.05
N HIS A 161 -10.13 -12.96 -0.81
CA HIS A 161 -9.82 -12.44 0.52
C HIS A 161 -10.82 -11.33 0.86
N LYS A 162 -11.98 -11.75 1.38
CA LYS A 162 -13.00 -10.84 1.92
C LYS A 162 -12.87 -10.83 3.45
N ASP A 163 -13.24 -9.70 4.04
CA ASP A 163 -13.27 -9.45 5.50
C ASP A 163 -11.98 -8.86 6.09
N GLU A 164 -11.31 -7.99 5.33
CA GLU A 164 -10.20 -7.18 5.86
C GLU A 164 -10.73 -6.01 6.69
N GLU A 165 -10.35 -5.95 7.97
CA GLU A 165 -10.67 -4.84 8.86
C GLU A 165 -9.40 -4.09 9.24
N LEU A 166 -9.43 -2.76 9.13
CA LEU A 166 -8.27 -1.90 9.42
C LEU A 166 -7.65 -2.12 10.82
N GLN A 167 -8.47 -2.53 11.78
CA GLN A 167 -8.08 -2.72 13.18
C GLN A 167 -7.67 -4.15 13.51
N THR A 168 -7.91 -5.12 12.62
CA THR A 168 -7.46 -6.49 12.81
C THR A 168 -5.93 -6.51 12.86
N PRO A 169 -5.32 -7.27 13.79
CA PRO A 169 -3.88 -7.46 13.80
C PRO A 169 -3.43 -8.28 12.59
N TYR A 170 -2.49 -7.74 11.82
CA TYR A 170 -1.81 -8.42 10.71
C TYR A 170 -0.37 -8.68 11.10
N GLU A 171 0.19 -9.81 10.68
CA GLU A 171 1.65 -9.90 10.59
C GLU A 171 2.15 -8.99 9.46
N TRP A 172 3.41 -8.56 9.56
CA TRP A 172 4.01 -7.66 8.57
C TRP A 172 3.89 -8.20 7.14
N MET A 173 4.14 -9.51 6.95
CA MET A 173 4.09 -10.15 5.63
C MET A 173 2.70 -10.08 5.00
N ASP A 174 1.67 -10.36 5.80
CA ASP A 174 0.27 -10.35 5.33
C ASP A 174 -0.14 -8.92 4.95
N ALA A 175 0.20 -7.95 5.80
CA ALA A 175 -0.03 -6.52 5.53
C ALA A 175 0.70 -6.05 4.26
N PHE A 176 1.95 -6.48 4.09
CA PHE A 176 2.77 -6.17 2.92
C PHE A 176 2.15 -6.73 1.63
N LEU A 177 1.88 -8.04 1.59
CA LEU A 177 1.29 -8.70 0.41
C LEU A 177 -0.11 -8.17 0.08
N LEU A 178 -0.97 -7.95 1.08
CA LEU A 178 -2.28 -7.31 0.89
C LEU A 178 -2.12 -5.90 0.29
N GLY A 179 -1.15 -5.13 0.78
CA GLY A 179 -0.82 -3.81 0.24
C GLY A 179 -0.43 -3.85 -1.23
N LEU A 180 0.40 -4.82 -1.63
CA LEU A 180 0.79 -5.00 -3.03
C LEU A 180 -0.39 -5.46 -3.89
N LEU A 181 -1.22 -6.40 -3.40
CA LEU A 181 -2.41 -6.88 -4.12
C LEU A 181 -3.42 -5.76 -4.37
N ILE A 182 -3.67 -4.91 -3.37
CA ILE A 182 -4.54 -3.75 -3.52
C ILE A 182 -3.96 -2.76 -4.54
N HIS A 183 -2.65 -2.52 -4.56
CA HIS A 183 -2.03 -1.70 -5.60
C HIS A 183 -2.25 -2.32 -6.98
N SER A 184 -1.97 -3.61 -7.15
CA SER A 184 -2.18 -4.30 -8.42
C SER A 184 -3.63 -4.27 -8.88
N ALA A 185 -4.59 -4.35 -7.97
CA ALA A 185 -6.01 -4.23 -8.31
C ALA A 185 -6.34 -2.81 -8.83
N TRP A 186 -5.73 -1.77 -8.23
CA TRP A 186 -5.86 -0.40 -8.70
C TRP A 186 -5.14 -0.13 -10.03
N SER A 187 -4.00 -0.77 -10.29
CA SER A 187 -3.33 -0.67 -11.60
C SER A 187 -4.14 -1.33 -12.71
N TYR A 188 -4.83 -2.43 -12.40
CA TYR A 188 -5.75 -3.14 -13.30
C TYR A 188 -7.14 -2.47 -13.43
N PHE A 189 -7.51 -1.56 -12.53
CA PHE A 189 -8.83 -0.91 -12.47
C PHE A 189 -9.36 -0.35 -13.82
N PRO A 190 -8.53 0.26 -14.70
CA PRO A 190 -8.97 0.71 -16.03
C PRO A 190 -9.56 -0.39 -16.92
N ASP A 191 -9.04 -1.61 -16.79
CA ASP A 191 -9.41 -2.78 -17.58
C ASP A 191 -10.39 -3.72 -16.85
N ALA A 192 -10.60 -3.49 -15.56
CA ALA A 192 -11.48 -4.30 -14.73
C ALA A 192 -12.95 -4.22 -15.17
N THR A 193 -13.66 -5.34 -15.00
CA THR A 193 -15.10 -5.43 -15.23
C THR A 193 -15.88 -4.54 -14.24
N ASP A 194 -17.14 -4.24 -14.56
CA ASP A 194 -18.00 -3.43 -13.69
C ASP A 194 -18.14 -3.98 -12.26
N ARG A 195 -18.14 -5.32 -12.14
CA ARG A 195 -18.21 -6.04 -10.87
C ARG A 195 -16.93 -5.86 -10.05
N GLU A 196 -15.77 -5.99 -10.70
CA GLU A 196 -14.47 -5.82 -10.06
C GLU A 196 -14.23 -4.37 -9.64
N GLN A 197 -14.58 -3.41 -10.50
CA GLN A 197 -14.53 -1.99 -10.15
C GLN A 197 -15.45 -1.66 -8.96
N GLN A 198 -16.66 -2.24 -8.93
CA GLN A 198 -17.55 -2.08 -7.78
C GLN A 198 -16.94 -2.69 -6.52
N PHE A 199 -16.34 -3.87 -6.61
CA PHE A 199 -15.69 -4.52 -5.49
C PHE A 199 -14.56 -3.66 -4.91
N ILE A 200 -13.62 -3.20 -5.75
CA ILE A 200 -12.52 -2.32 -5.30
C ILE A 200 -13.06 -1.06 -4.61
N LEU A 201 -14.05 -0.39 -5.22
CA LEU A 201 -14.60 0.85 -4.65
C LEU A 201 -15.38 0.65 -3.35
N GLN A 202 -15.95 -0.54 -3.14
CA GLN A 202 -16.73 -0.84 -1.95
C GLN A 202 -15.86 -1.34 -0.79
N HIS A 203 -14.74 -1.99 -1.08
CA HIS A 203 -13.95 -2.70 -0.07
C HIS A 203 -12.52 -2.15 0.14
N TYR A 204 -11.95 -1.47 -0.85
CA TYR A 204 -10.51 -1.14 -0.86
C TYR A 204 -10.19 0.27 -1.35
N PHE A 205 -11.13 1.21 -1.29
CA PHE A 205 -10.87 2.60 -1.70
C PHE A 205 -10.11 3.39 -0.64
N TYR A 206 -10.60 3.43 0.59
CA TYR A 206 -9.95 4.13 1.67
C TYR A 206 -8.69 3.38 2.13
N TYR A 207 -8.72 2.05 2.16
CA TYR A 207 -7.54 1.24 2.50
C TYR A 207 -6.39 1.43 1.51
N ALA A 208 -6.67 1.52 0.20
CA ALA A 208 -5.65 1.82 -0.80
C ALA A 208 -4.94 3.16 -0.53
N ILE A 209 -5.70 4.18 -0.10
CA ILE A 209 -5.13 5.48 0.26
C ILE A 209 -4.23 5.37 1.49
N ILE A 210 -4.63 4.59 2.50
CA ILE A 210 -3.80 4.34 3.70
C ILE A 210 -2.50 3.66 3.30
N MET A 211 -2.56 2.69 2.40
CA MET A 211 -1.42 1.95 1.88
C MET A 211 -0.56 2.73 0.89
N GLY A 212 -0.87 4.00 0.62
CA GLY A 212 -0.08 4.84 -0.28
C GLY A 212 -0.28 4.57 -1.77
N VAL A 213 -1.31 3.80 -2.16
CA VAL A 213 -1.65 3.59 -3.57
C VAL A 213 -2.15 4.91 -4.17
N PRO A 214 -1.69 5.29 -5.39
CA PRO A 214 -2.04 6.56 -6.01
C PRO A 214 -3.43 6.52 -6.67
N VAL A 215 -4.48 6.26 -5.87
CA VAL A 215 -5.87 6.04 -6.33
C VAL A 215 -6.34 7.09 -7.33
N GLN A 216 -6.07 8.38 -7.07
CA GLN A 216 -6.47 9.46 -7.98
C GLN A 216 -5.82 9.35 -9.36
N SER A 217 -4.55 8.96 -9.41
CA SER A 217 -3.83 8.78 -10.67
C SER A 217 -4.39 7.59 -11.45
N TRP A 218 -4.70 6.47 -10.79
CA TRP A 218 -5.33 5.31 -11.42
C TRP A 218 -6.73 5.61 -11.94
N LEU A 219 -7.53 6.38 -11.19
CA LEU A 219 -8.81 6.88 -11.67
C LEU A 219 -8.64 7.73 -12.94
N ASN A 220 -7.67 8.65 -12.96
CA ASN A 220 -7.39 9.46 -14.15
C ASN A 220 -7.01 8.62 -15.37
N VAL A 221 -6.18 7.58 -15.18
CA VAL A 221 -5.87 6.60 -16.23
C VAL A 221 -7.13 5.89 -16.69
N ALA A 222 -7.99 5.43 -15.78
CA ALA A 222 -9.24 4.77 -16.12
C ALA A 222 -10.20 5.65 -16.93
N PHE A 223 -10.31 6.94 -16.59
CA PHE A 223 -11.13 7.89 -17.37
C PHE A 223 -10.52 8.20 -18.74
N ALA A 224 -9.19 8.28 -18.84
CA ALA A 224 -8.53 8.47 -20.12
C ALA A 224 -8.71 7.24 -21.04
N ALA A 225 -8.58 6.03 -20.49
CA ALA A 225 -8.75 4.78 -21.22
C ALA A 225 -10.22 4.52 -21.59
N ASN A 226 -11.16 4.89 -20.72
CA ASN A 226 -12.58 4.73 -20.94
C ASN A 226 -13.34 6.03 -20.61
N PRO A 227 -13.45 6.98 -21.56
CA PRO A 227 -14.18 8.22 -21.36
C PRO A 227 -15.68 8.04 -21.09
N LYS A 228 -16.23 6.84 -21.32
CA LYS A 228 -17.61 6.49 -20.97
C LYS A 228 -17.75 6.06 -19.50
N LEU A 229 -16.65 5.83 -18.78
CA LEU A 229 -16.67 5.64 -17.33
C LEU A 229 -17.20 6.92 -16.70
N LEU A 230 -18.37 6.86 -16.08
CA LEU A 230 -19.03 8.05 -15.58
C LEU A 230 -18.67 8.29 -14.10
N PRO A 231 -18.09 9.45 -13.73
CA PRO A 231 -17.70 9.74 -12.35
C PRO A 231 -18.83 9.56 -11.33
N HIS A 232 -20.07 9.86 -11.71
CA HIS A 232 -21.24 9.69 -10.84
C HIS A 232 -21.58 8.21 -10.56
N ILE A 233 -21.30 7.28 -11.49
CA ILE A 233 -21.49 5.84 -11.27
C ILE A 233 -20.45 5.35 -10.26
N LEU A 234 -19.19 5.75 -10.42
CA LEU A 234 -18.15 5.41 -9.44
C LEU A 234 -18.47 6.00 -8.06
N MET A 235 -18.97 7.23 -8.02
CA MET A 235 -19.41 7.85 -6.77
C MET A 235 -20.58 7.10 -6.13
N GLN A 236 -21.52 6.57 -6.92
CA GLN A 236 -22.60 5.73 -6.40
C GLN A 236 -22.05 4.42 -5.80
N LYS A 237 -21.12 3.75 -6.50
CA LYS A 237 -20.42 2.55 -5.99
C LYS A 237 -19.71 2.88 -4.67
N LEU A 238 -18.97 3.98 -4.62
CA LEU A 238 -18.26 4.46 -3.43
C LEU A 238 -19.19 4.85 -2.27
N SER A 239 -20.36 5.41 -2.56
CA SER A 239 -21.37 5.76 -1.54
C SER A 239 -22.03 4.54 -0.89
N SER A 240 -21.73 3.34 -1.40
CA SER A 240 -22.09 2.05 -0.82
C SER A 240 -20.88 1.28 -0.29
N SER A 241 -19.80 2.01 0.04
CA SER A 241 -18.61 1.43 0.67
C SER A 241 -18.97 0.72 1.97
N GLN A 242 -18.30 -0.42 2.18
CA GLN A 242 -18.37 -1.28 3.35
C GLN A 242 -17.14 -1.08 4.25
N GLU A 243 -16.27 -0.15 3.90
CA GLU A 243 -15.08 0.18 4.68
C GLU A 243 -15.46 0.95 5.94
N VAL A 244 -14.67 0.74 6.99
CA VAL A 244 -14.84 1.40 8.28
C VAL A 244 -13.64 2.30 8.51
N ILE A 245 -13.88 3.52 8.99
CA ILE A 245 -12.82 4.48 9.30
C ILE A 245 -12.77 4.77 10.80
N PRO A 246 -11.58 4.95 11.40
CA PRO A 246 -11.49 5.37 12.78
C PRO A 246 -12.01 6.79 12.97
N GLU A 247 -12.81 7.03 14.01
CA GLU A 247 -13.29 8.38 14.32
C GLU A 247 -12.30 9.17 15.18
N ASN A 248 -11.45 8.47 15.93
CA ASN A 248 -10.46 9.08 16.81
C ASN A 248 -9.09 8.41 16.68
N SER A 249 -8.06 9.16 17.05
CA SER A 249 -6.65 8.76 17.07
C SER A 249 -6.37 7.56 17.99
N GLY A 250 -7.14 7.42 19.07
CA GLY A 250 -7.06 6.29 19.99
C GLY A 250 -7.75 5.02 19.48
N LEU A 251 -8.33 5.05 18.27
CA LEU A 251 -8.99 3.93 17.61
C LEU A 251 -10.14 3.30 18.41
N SER A 252 -10.66 4.05 19.39
CA SER A 252 -11.68 3.56 20.32
C SER A 252 -13.10 3.60 19.73
N SER A 253 -13.28 4.28 18.60
CA SER A 253 -14.53 4.30 17.86
C SER A 253 -14.28 4.42 16.36
N SER A 254 -15.25 3.95 15.57
CA SER A 254 -15.17 3.87 14.12
C SER A 254 -16.55 4.13 13.49
N ALA A 255 -16.55 4.47 12.21
CA ALA A 255 -17.75 4.81 11.46
C ALA A 255 -17.69 4.26 10.03
N ASP A 256 -18.86 3.91 9.48
CA ASP A 256 -18.97 3.45 8.09
C ASP A 256 -18.55 4.58 7.14
N PHE A 257 -17.63 4.28 6.23
CA PHE A 257 -17.07 5.26 5.31
C PHE A 257 -18.15 5.89 4.41
N ALA A 258 -19.17 5.11 4.01
CA ALA A 258 -20.33 5.60 3.29
C ALA A 258 -21.08 6.72 4.03
N ASN A 259 -21.21 6.61 5.36
CA ASN A 259 -21.83 7.66 6.19
C ASN A 259 -20.96 8.91 6.23
N VAL A 260 -19.65 8.75 6.35
CA VAL A 260 -18.69 9.86 6.37
C VAL A 260 -18.72 10.66 5.09
N ILE A 261 -18.74 9.97 3.94
CA ILE A 261 -18.87 10.61 2.62
C ILE A 261 -20.16 11.42 2.56
N ARG A 262 -21.30 10.82 2.96
CA ARG A 262 -22.61 11.49 2.93
C ARG A 262 -22.65 12.74 3.79
N ASP A 263 -22.10 12.68 4.99
CA ASP A 263 -22.03 13.81 5.92
C ASP A 263 -21.14 14.92 5.37
N TYR A 264 -19.98 14.55 4.80
CA TYR A 264 -19.08 15.50 4.16
C TYR A 264 -19.74 16.19 2.95
N MET A 265 -20.35 15.44 2.02
CA MET A 265 -21.02 16.02 0.84
C MET A 265 -22.15 16.98 1.24
N SER A 266 -22.89 16.64 2.31
CA SER A 266 -23.93 17.51 2.86
C SER A 266 -23.37 18.81 3.43
N ALA A 267 -22.18 18.76 4.04
CA ALA A 267 -21.50 19.93 4.59
C ALA A 267 -20.93 20.85 3.49
N VAL A 268 -20.35 20.30 2.42
CA VAL A 268 -19.72 21.09 1.34
C VAL A 268 -20.75 21.90 0.54
N ASN A 269 -21.96 21.37 0.34
CA ASN A 269 -23.03 22.01 -0.44
C ASN A 269 -23.60 23.32 0.19
N GLN A 270 -23.18 23.69 1.40
CA GLN A 270 -23.69 24.85 2.15
C GLN A 270 -22.85 26.15 1.97
N ASN A 271 -22.26 26.38 0.79
CA ASN A 271 -21.48 27.59 0.39
C ASN A 271 -20.03 27.73 0.93
N SER A 272 -19.29 26.63 1.05
CA SER A 272 -17.87 26.67 1.46
C SER A 272 -16.90 26.32 0.32
N ILE A 273 -15.72 26.94 0.31
CA ILE A 273 -14.55 26.49 -0.46
C ILE A 273 -14.28 25.02 -0.05
N PRO A 274 -14.22 24.05 -0.98
CA PRO A 274 -14.15 22.61 -0.65
C PRO A 274 -13.02 22.26 0.31
N THR A 275 -11.85 22.87 0.13
CA THR A 275 -10.69 22.65 1.01
C THR A 275 -10.97 23.13 2.44
N LEU A 276 -11.63 24.28 2.62
CA LEU A 276 -12.01 24.79 3.94
C LEU A 276 -13.12 23.94 4.56
N ALA A 277 -14.05 23.44 3.75
CA ALA A 277 -15.10 22.53 4.17
C ALA A 277 -14.52 21.21 4.70
N ALA A 278 -13.55 20.64 3.98
CA ALA A 278 -12.80 19.46 4.38
C ALA A 278 -12.06 19.71 5.70
N GLU A 279 -11.33 20.82 5.83
CA GLU A 279 -10.63 21.12 7.09
C GLU A 279 -11.58 21.29 8.28
N LYS A 280 -12.72 21.95 8.07
CA LYS A 280 -13.73 22.12 9.12
C LYS A 280 -14.38 20.79 9.50
N PHE A 281 -14.64 19.92 8.52
CA PHE A 281 -15.17 18.58 8.74
C PHE A 281 -14.18 17.72 9.53
N LEU A 282 -12.93 17.65 9.05
CA LEU A 282 -11.85 16.89 9.67
C LEU A 282 -11.49 17.38 11.07
N GLY A 283 -11.51 18.70 11.30
CA GLY A 283 -11.26 19.30 12.60
C GLY A 283 -12.31 18.94 13.66
N LYS A 284 -13.55 18.63 13.25
CA LYS A 284 -14.58 18.10 14.17
C LYS A 284 -14.34 16.65 14.55
N TRP A 285 -13.77 15.87 13.64
CA TRP A 285 -13.50 14.44 13.83
C TRP A 285 -12.27 14.19 14.70
N TYR A 286 -11.11 14.68 14.25
CA TYR A 286 -9.83 14.36 14.87
C TYR A 286 -9.27 15.45 15.80
N GLY A 287 -9.92 16.62 15.86
CA GLY A 287 -9.44 17.74 16.67
C GLY A 287 -8.03 18.20 16.28
N ASN A 288 -7.22 18.55 17.29
CA ASN A 288 -5.81 18.97 17.15
C ASN A 288 -4.83 17.89 17.63
N ASP A 289 -5.24 16.62 17.68
CA ASP A 289 -4.38 15.55 18.15
C ASP A 289 -3.26 15.26 17.13
N ALA A 290 -2.01 15.28 17.59
CA ALA A 290 -0.85 14.93 16.80
C ALA A 290 -0.91 13.48 16.27
N GLN A 291 -1.48 12.54 17.04
CA GLN A 291 -1.69 11.16 16.60
C GLN A 291 -2.80 11.05 15.55
N GLY A 292 -3.78 11.95 15.57
CA GLY A 292 -4.87 12.03 14.59
C GLY A 292 -4.47 12.62 13.24
N ASN A 293 -3.29 13.24 13.15
CA ASN A 293 -2.87 13.93 11.93
C ASN A 293 -2.76 13.01 10.72
N GLN A 294 -2.24 11.79 10.87
CA GLN A 294 -2.09 10.87 9.74
C GLN A 294 -3.46 10.41 9.20
N TYR A 295 -4.38 10.01 10.09
CA TYR A 295 -5.76 9.68 9.71
C TYR A 295 -6.48 10.84 9.05
N ARG A 296 -6.23 12.07 9.53
CA ARG A 296 -6.72 13.29 8.91
C ARG A 296 -6.17 13.49 7.49
N LEU A 297 -4.89 13.19 7.24
CA LEU A 297 -4.31 13.25 5.89
C LEU A 297 -4.98 12.24 4.95
N TRP A 298 -5.12 10.99 5.39
CA TRP A 298 -5.75 9.93 4.58
C TRP A 298 -7.22 10.24 4.29
N LEU A 299 -8.00 10.61 5.31
CA LEU A 299 -9.41 10.94 5.12
C LEU A 299 -9.56 12.19 4.23
N ARG A 300 -8.67 13.18 4.34
CA ARG A 300 -8.67 14.33 3.42
C ARG A 300 -8.50 13.90 1.97
N ALA A 301 -7.53 13.03 1.70
CA ALA A 301 -7.29 12.52 0.35
C ALA A 301 -8.51 11.77 -0.19
N ALA A 302 -9.12 10.92 0.64
CA ALA A 302 -10.32 10.15 0.29
C ALA A 302 -11.53 11.05 -0.03
N LEU A 303 -11.82 12.02 0.84
CA LEU A 303 -12.91 12.98 0.65
C LEU A 303 -12.66 13.91 -0.55
N GLY A 304 -11.41 14.28 -0.80
CA GLY A 304 -11.01 15.06 -1.98
C GLY A 304 -11.32 14.31 -3.27
N THR A 305 -10.96 13.03 -3.35
CA THR A 305 -11.25 12.18 -4.51
C THR A 305 -12.76 11.95 -4.68
N ALA A 306 -13.49 11.65 -3.60
CA ALA A 306 -14.95 11.52 -3.63
C ALA A 306 -15.63 12.80 -4.14
N TYR A 307 -15.15 13.97 -3.71
CA TYR A 307 -15.70 15.26 -4.16
C TYR A 307 -15.48 15.50 -5.65
N ARG A 308 -14.31 15.14 -6.18
CA ARG A 308 -14.01 15.24 -7.62
C ARG A 308 -14.91 14.32 -8.44
N LEU A 309 -15.16 13.10 -7.95
CA LEU A 309 -16.09 12.16 -8.58
C LEU A 309 -17.52 12.72 -8.61
N GLN A 310 -17.98 13.28 -7.50
CA GLN A 310 -19.31 13.90 -7.39
C GLN A 310 -19.47 15.12 -8.32
N THR A 311 -18.45 15.98 -8.37
CA THR A 311 -18.49 17.23 -9.16
C THR A 311 -18.05 17.08 -10.61
N ARG A 312 -17.64 15.86 -11.02
CA ARG A 312 -17.13 15.52 -12.36
C ARG A 312 -15.87 16.31 -12.74
N ASN A 313 -15.03 16.63 -11.75
CA ASN A 313 -13.79 17.40 -11.91
C ASN A 313 -12.57 16.53 -11.52
N LEU A 314 -12.27 15.52 -12.32
CA LEU A 314 -11.07 14.69 -12.17
C LEU A 314 -9.88 15.30 -12.92
#